data_AF-I3SJB6-F1
#
_entry.id   AF-I3SJB6-F1
#
_cell.length_a   1.000
_cell.length_b   1.000
_cell.length_c   1.000
_cell.angle_alpha   90.00
_cell.angle_beta   90.00
_cell.angle_gamma   90.00
#
_symmetry.space_group_name_H-M   'P 1'
#
loop_
_entity.id
_entity.type
_entity.pdbx_description
1 polymer ?
#
loop_
_entity_poly.entity_id
_entity_poly.type
_entity_poly.pdbx_seq_one_letter_code
_entity_poly.pdbx_strand_id
1 'polypeptide(L)'
;MLIVPVHGRRNTVRITNDLKGSGFTQLLVHCGSKDDDLGIHYLQSGQSFQWSFKDNIWGTTLFWCHLGWNSVSQTITAYRYSDDSCGSQCWRSIRPDGAYFYSAEPFRRWDKKYSW
;
A
#
# COMPACT_ATOMS: atom_id res chain seq x y z
N MET A 1 28.60 24.05 0.80
CA MET A 1 28.02 22.68 0.92
C MET A 1 26.99 22.73 2.04
N LEU A 2 25.72 22.93 1.72
CA LEU A 2 24.68 23.04 2.75
C LEU A 2 24.31 21.64 3.23
N ILE A 3 24.64 21.34 4.49
CA ILE A 3 24.20 20.15 5.18
C ILE A 3 22.74 20.38 5.54
N VAL A 4 21.82 20.06 4.62
CA VAL A 4 20.43 19.87 4.99
C VAL A 4 20.40 18.60 5.83
N PRO A 5 19.97 18.63 7.10
CA PRO A 5 19.81 17.39 7.85
C PRO A 5 18.73 16.59 7.12
N VAL A 6 19.11 15.45 6.55
CA VAL A 6 18.20 14.50 5.88
C VAL A 6 17.32 13.88 6.97
N HIS A 7 16.38 14.65 7.50
CA HIS A 7 15.19 14.11 8.12
C HIS A 7 14.34 13.59 6.96
N GLY A 8 14.73 12.42 6.43
CA GLY A 8 14.03 11.78 5.32
C GLY A 8 12.53 11.73 5.60
N ARG A 9 11.73 12.10 4.59
CA ARG A 9 10.28 12.16 4.67
C ARG A 9 9.75 10.82 5.21
N ARG A 10 8.95 10.86 6.27
CA ARG A 10 8.30 9.66 6.81
C ARG A 10 7.12 9.31 5.91
N ASN A 11 7.19 8.16 5.26
CA ASN A 11 6.12 7.62 4.45
C ASN A 11 5.27 6.66 5.29
N THR A 12 3.98 6.59 5.01
CA THR A 12 3.06 5.63 5.62
C THR A 12 2.24 4.98 4.53
N VAL A 13 2.22 3.66 4.50
CA VAL A 13 1.35 2.87 3.63
C VAL A 13 0.25 2.28 4.50
N ARG A 14 -0.99 2.33 4.01
CA ARG A 14 -2.12 1.63 4.62
C ARG A 14 -2.84 0.84 3.53
N ILE A 15 -3.15 -0.41 3.83
CA ILE A 15 -4.01 -1.28 3.04
C ILE A 15 -5.31 -1.49 3.82
N THR A 16 -6.43 -1.10 3.21
CA THR A 16 -7.77 -1.27 3.77
C THR A 16 -8.52 -2.35 3.00
N ASN A 17 -9.19 -3.23 3.74
CA ASN A 17 -10.14 -4.18 3.18
C ASN A 17 -11.50 -3.51 2.94
N ASP A 18 -11.80 -3.21 1.68
CA ASP A 18 -13.07 -2.66 1.20
C ASP A 18 -13.84 -3.66 0.32
N LEU A 19 -13.72 -4.97 0.59
CA LEU A 19 -14.42 -6.05 -0.12
C LEU A 19 -15.93 -6.14 0.16
N LYS A 20 -16.53 -5.06 0.69
CA LYS A 20 -17.97 -5.01 1.03
C LYS A 20 -18.82 -5.41 -0.18
N GLY A 21 -19.85 -6.23 0.07
CA GLY A 21 -20.77 -6.70 -0.97
C GLY A 21 -20.28 -7.91 -1.78
N SER A 22 -19.06 -8.40 -1.56
CA SER A 22 -18.54 -9.60 -2.25
C SER A 22 -18.97 -10.94 -1.62
N GLY A 23 -19.68 -10.92 -0.49
CA GLY A 23 -19.98 -12.10 0.32
C GLY A 23 -18.81 -12.58 1.19
N PHE A 24 -17.60 -12.04 0.97
CA PHE A 24 -16.40 -12.34 1.75
C PHE A 24 -15.93 -11.10 2.50
N THR A 25 -15.52 -11.29 3.76
CA THR A 25 -15.15 -10.18 4.64
C THR A 25 -13.69 -10.20 5.08
N GLN A 26 -12.95 -11.29 4.86
CA GLN A 26 -11.57 -11.39 5.30
C GLN A 26 -10.59 -11.32 4.12
N LEU A 27 -9.63 -10.40 4.22
CA LEU A 27 -8.53 -10.21 3.30
C LEU A 27 -7.23 -10.65 3.99
N LEU A 28 -6.51 -11.60 3.40
CA LEU A 28 -5.11 -11.86 3.74
C LEU A 28 -4.23 -10.80 3.07
N VAL A 29 -3.32 -10.23 3.84
CA VAL A 29 -2.30 -9.29 3.38
C VAL A 29 -0.96 -9.73 3.90
N HIS A 30 -0.03 -10.08 3.02
CA HIS A 30 1.38 -10.30 3.35
C HIS A 30 2.21 -9.26 2.63
N CYS A 31 2.90 -8.39 3.36
CA CYS A 31 3.71 -7.34 2.77
C CYS A 31 5.18 -7.49 3.14
N GLY A 32 6.05 -7.00 2.28
CA GLY A 32 7.48 -6.94 2.53
C GLY A 32 8.19 -5.95 1.61
N SER A 33 9.45 -5.68 1.93
CA SER A 33 10.40 -5.05 1.04
C SER A 33 11.41 -6.10 0.56
N LYS A 34 12.57 -5.67 0.07
CA LYS A 34 13.72 -6.57 -0.13
C LYS A 34 14.33 -7.00 1.20
N ASP A 35 14.32 -6.10 2.19
CA ASP A 35 15.10 -6.22 3.42
C ASP A 35 14.22 -6.54 4.64
N ASP A 36 12.91 -6.30 4.57
CA ASP A 36 11.97 -6.45 5.67
C ASP A 36 10.77 -7.32 5.28
N ASP A 37 10.40 -8.28 6.13
CA ASP A 37 9.10 -8.94 6.09
C ASP A 37 8.18 -8.29 7.12
N LEU A 38 7.04 -7.74 6.66
CA LEU A 38 6.05 -7.10 7.52
C LEU A 38 4.99 -8.09 8.05
N GLY A 39 5.09 -9.36 7.65
CA GLY A 39 4.25 -10.46 8.10
C GLY A 39 2.89 -10.54 7.43
N ILE A 40 2.15 -11.58 7.83
CA ILE A 40 0.80 -11.88 7.35
C ILE A 40 -0.23 -11.26 8.30
N HIS A 41 -1.20 -10.56 7.73
CA HIS A 41 -2.30 -9.91 8.44
C HIS A 41 -3.63 -10.36 7.83
N TYR A 42 -4.59 -10.70 8.67
CA TYR A 42 -5.96 -11.03 8.25
C TYR A 42 -6.89 -9.89 8.63
N LEU A 43 -7.35 -9.14 7.63
CA LEU A 43 -8.18 -7.95 7.81
C LEU A 43 -9.65 -8.28 7.57
N GLN A 44 -10.50 -8.06 8.58
CA GLN A 44 -11.95 -8.05 8.38
C GLN A 44 -12.40 -6.82 7.57
N SER A 45 -13.66 -6.81 7.13
CA SER A 45 -14.23 -5.73 6.35
C SER A 45 -14.09 -4.39 7.07
N GLY A 46 -13.53 -3.39 6.39
CA GLY A 46 -13.23 -2.05 6.93
C GLY A 46 -11.97 -1.97 7.80
N GLN A 47 -11.32 -3.10 8.14
CA GLN A 47 -10.04 -3.07 8.85
C GLN A 47 -8.89 -2.70 7.91
N SER A 48 -7.80 -2.24 8.52
CA SER A 48 -6.61 -1.84 7.78
C SER A 48 -5.33 -2.28 8.46
N PHE A 49 -4.34 -2.60 7.63
CA PHE A 49 -2.95 -2.80 8.03
C PHE A 49 -2.13 -1.59 7.57
N GLN A 50 -1.26 -1.06 8.43
CA GLN A 50 -0.42 0.09 8.10
C GLN A 50 0.96 0.01 8.74
N TRP A 51 1.94 0.60 8.06
CA TRP A 51 3.30 0.75 8.56
C TRP A 51 3.89 2.07 8.07
N SER A 52 4.90 2.57 8.79
CA SER A 52 5.65 3.76 8.39
C SER A 52 7.13 3.45 8.29
N PHE A 53 7.81 4.14 7.38
CA PHE A 53 9.24 3.98 7.12
C PHE A 53 9.83 5.30 6.60
N LYS A 54 11.14 5.32 6.41
CA LYS A 54 11.87 6.34 5.65
C LYS A 54 12.49 5.66 4.45
N ASP A 55 12.60 6.40 3.35
CA ASP A 55 13.27 5.88 2.16
C ASP A 55 14.75 5.64 2.42
N ASN A 56 15.29 4.61 1.76
CA ASN A 56 16.71 4.35 1.79
C ASN A 56 17.46 5.47 1.04
N ILE A 57 18.73 5.67 1.40
CA ILE A 57 19.55 6.78 0.87
C ILE A 57 19.75 6.64 -0.66
N TRP A 58 19.57 5.44 -1.21
CA TRP A 58 19.72 5.13 -2.63
C TRP A 58 18.46 5.40 -3.46
N GLY A 59 17.33 5.80 -2.85
CA GLY A 59 16.08 6.06 -3.56
C GLY A 59 15.48 4.82 -4.23
N THR A 60 15.64 3.63 -3.63
CA THR A 60 15.19 2.35 -4.20
C THR A 60 14.13 1.64 -3.36
N THR A 61 13.61 2.31 -2.32
CA THR A 61 12.61 1.71 -1.42
C THR A 61 11.37 1.26 -2.18
N LEU A 62 11.00 0.00 -1.96
CA LEU A 62 9.84 -0.65 -2.56
C LEU A 62 9.21 -1.58 -1.54
N PHE A 63 7.88 -1.53 -1.43
CA PHE A 63 7.10 -2.51 -0.69
C PHE A 63 6.11 -3.19 -1.62
N TRP A 64 6.15 -4.52 -1.65
CA TRP A 64 5.15 -5.36 -2.30
C TRP A 64 4.16 -5.88 -1.26
N CYS A 65 2.96 -6.21 -1.71
CA CYS A 65 1.99 -6.92 -0.89
C CYS A 65 1.29 -8.00 -1.71
N HIS A 66 1.31 -9.22 -1.20
CA HIS A 66 0.49 -10.32 -1.64
C HIS A 66 -0.87 -10.24 -0.94
N LEU A 67 -1.92 -10.34 -1.73
CA LEU A 67 -3.31 -10.23 -1.31
C LEU A 67 -4.03 -11.52 -1.65
N GLY A 68 -4.78 -12.04 -0.68
CA GLY A 68 -5.56 -13.26 -0.86
C GLY A 68 -6.97 -13.11 -0.29
N TRP A 69 -7.98 -13.41 -1.08
CA TRP A 69 -9.36 -13.59 -0.62
C TRP A 69 -10.14 -14.48 -1.61
N ASN A 70 -10.94 -15.40 -1.08
CA ASN A 70 -11.65 -16.38 -1.91
C ASN A 70 -10.69 -17.10 -2.88
N SER A 71 -10.94 -17.05 -4.20
CA SER A 71 -10.08 -17.59 -5.25
C SER A 71 -9.14 -16.55 -5.87
N VAL A 72 -9.12 -15.32 -5.35
CA VAL A 72 -8.23 -14.26 -5.84
C VAL A 72 -6.92 -14.30 -5.06
N SER A 73 -5.82 -14.32 -5.82
CA SER A 73 -4.45 -14.25 -5.32
C SER A 73 -3.70 -13.26 -6.20
N GLN A 74 -3.35 -12.10 -5.65
CA GLN A 74 -2.76 -11.00 -6.41
C GLN A 74 -1.62 -10.33 -5.64
N THR A 75 -0.50 -10.09 -6.32
CA THR A 75 0.59 -9.26 -5.79
C THR A 75 0.50 -7.85 -6.38
N ILE A 76 0.64 -6.83 -5.52
CA ILE A 76 0.68 -5.42 -5.89
C ILE A 76 1.96 -4.76 -5.38
N THR A 77 2.40 -3.69 -6.05
CA THR A 77 3.40 -2.78 -5.50
C THR A 77 2.69 -1.74 -4.64
N ALA A 78 2.70 -1.93 -3.33
CA ALA A 78 2.02 -1.03 -2.41
C ALA A 78 2.74 0.33 -2.30
N TYR A 79 4.06 0.34 -2.45
CA TYR A 79 4.87 1.56 -2.48
C TYR A 79 6.11 1.39 -3.34
N ARG A 80 6.51 2.45 -4.03
CA ARG A 80 7.78 2.57 -4.74
C ARG A 80 8.26 4.02 -4.66
N TYR A 81 9.53 4.22 -4.35
CA TYR A 81 10.12 5.56 -4.20
C TYR A 81 9.92 6.47 -5.42
N SER A 82 10.03 5.92 -6.64
CA SER A 82 9.86 6.68 -7.88
C SER A 82 8.43 7.17 -8.14
N ASP A 83 7.45 6.69 -7.36
CA ASP A 83 6.03 6.96 -7.59
C ASP A 83 5.55 8.08 -6.67
N ASP A 84 5.57 9.34 -7.15
CA ASP A 84 5.23 10.52 -6.34
C ASP A 84 3.70 10.71 -6.08
N SER A 85 2.87 9.78 -6.55
CA SER A 85 1.40 9.99 -6.63
C SER A 85 0.66 10.10 -5.28
N CYS A 86 1.21 9.57 -4.18
CA CYS A 86 0.54 9.55 -2.87
C CYS A 86 1.17 10.49 -1.81
N GLY A 87 2.21 11.24 -2.16
CA GLY A 87 2.95 12.03 -1.17
C GLY A 87 3.50 11.15 -0.03
N SER A 88 3.22 11.51 1.23
CA SER A 88 3.65 10.74 2.42
C SER A 88 2.61 9.75 2.93
N GLN A 89 1.39 9.78 2.40
CA GLN A 89 0.29 8.94 2.85
C GLN A 89 -0.26 8.12 1.69
N CYS A 90 0.25 6.90 1.59
CA CYS A 90 -0.03 5.97 0.51
C CYS A 90 -1.18 5.05 0.88
N TRP A 91 -2.40 5.56 0.72
CA TRP A 91 -3.64 4.82 0.98
C TRP A 91 -3.94 3.85 -0.18
N ARG A 92 -4.26 2.61 0.18
CA ARG A 92 -4.67 1.52 -0.72
C ARG A 92 -6.00 0.96 -0.25
N SER A 93 -6.93 0.76 -1.18
CA SER A 93 -8.26 0.21 -0.93
C SER A 93 -8.44 -1.02 -1.83
N ILE A 94 -8.58 -2.19 -1.20
CA ILE A 94 -8.79 -3.47 -1.90
C ILE A 94 -10.29 -3.70 -2.00
N ARG A 95 -10.83 -3.70 -3.22
CA ARG A 95 -12.27 -3.73 -3.50
C ARG A 95 -12.67 -5.05 -4.16
N PRO A 96 -13.93 -5.29 -4.54
CA PRO A 96 -14.26 -6.51 -5.27
C PRO A 96 -13.68 -6.58 -6.70
N ASP A 97 -13.33 -5.44 -7.31
CA ASP A 97 -13.02 -5.31 -8.75
C ASP A 97 -11.65 -4.70 -9.08
N GLY A 98 -10.86 -4.39 -8.06
CA GLY A 98 -9.52 -3.86 -8.24
C GLY A 98 -8.89 -3.27 -6.98
N ALA A 99 -7.57 -3.02 -7.07
CA ALA A 99 -6.84 -2.32 -6.03
C ALA A 99 -6.75 -0.85 -6.42
N TYR A 100 -7.25 0.00 -5.53
CA TYR A 100 -7.34 1.44 -5.73
C TYR A 100 -6.30 2.16 -4.90
N PHE A 101 -5.64 3.13 -5.51
CA PHE A 101 -4.57 3.91 -4.92
C PHE A 101 -5.06 5.35 -4.83
N TYR A 102 -5.02 5.94 -3.64
CA TYR A 102 -5.41 7.34 -3.46
C TYR A 102 -4.31 8.25 -3.98
N SER A 103 -4.65 9.12 -4.93
CA SER A 103 -3.79 10.21 -5.39
C SER A 103 -4.12 11.47 -4.58
N ALA A 104 -3.14 11.99 -3.85
CA ALA A 104 -3.35 13.07 -2.89
C ALA A 104 -3.53 14.45 -3.57
N GLU A 105 -2.68 14.80 -4.53
CA GLU A 105 -2.76 16.05 -5.29
C GLU A 105 -2.30 15.81 -6.73
N PRO A 106 -2.84 16.53 -7.74
CA PRO A 106 -3.94 17.50 -7.65
C PRO A 106 -5.33 16.86 -7.65
N PHE A 107 -5.43 15.53 -7.83
CA PHE A 107 -6.69 14.88 -8.20
C PHE A 107 -7.58 14.47 -7.02
N ARG A 108 -7.00 14.24 -5.83
CA ARG A 108 -7.72 13.82 -4.61
C ARG A 108 -8.71 12.67 -4.84
N ARG A 109 -8.32 11.66 -5.63
CA ARG A 109 -9.20 10.58 -6.07
C ARG A 109 -8.58 9.21 -5.92
N TRP A 110 -9.43 8.18 -5.97
CA TRP A 110 -9.02 6.79 -6.02
C TRP A 110 -8.84 6.35 -7.47
N ASP A 111 -7.61 6.02 -7.86
CA ASP A 111 -7.31 5.45 -9.16
C ASP A 111 -7.22 3.92 -9.06
N LYS A 112 -7.93 3.19 -9.91
CA LYS A 112 -7.73 1.74 -10.03
C LYS A 112 -6.37 1.49 -10.67
N LYS A 113 -5.48 0.78 -9.97
CA LYS A 113 -4.13 0.44 -10.47
C LYS A 113 -3.99 -1.02 -10.86
N TYR A 114 -4.79 -1.88 -10.25
CA TYR A 114 -4.85 -3.30 -10.57
C TYR A 114 -6.31 -3.68 -10.74
N SER A 115 -6.57 -4.52 -11.74
CA SER A 115 -7.84 -5.19 -11.96
C SER A 115 -7.62 -6.69 -11.81
N TRP A 116 -8.64 -7.41 -11.39
CA TRP A 116 -8.70 -8.86 -11.38
C TRP A 116 -10.06 -9.31 -11.90
#